data_AF-A0A9Q8Y135-F1
#
_entry.id   AF-A0A9Q8Y135-F1
#
_cell.length_a   1.000
_cell.length_b   1.000
_cell.length_c   1.000
_cell.angle_alpha   90.00
_cell.angle_beta   90.00
_cell.angle_gamma   90.00
#
_symmetry.space_group_name_H-M   'P 1'
#
loop_
_entity.id
_entity.type
_entity.pdbx_description
1 polymer ?
#
loop_
_entity_poly.entity_id
_entity_poly.type
_entity_poly.pdbx_seq_one_letter_code
_entity_poly.pdbx_strand_id
1 'polypeptide(L)' 'MDIRIVVPLILIVCLYLGACFYSIFKSADVKHLPRWAWALICVISVPLGGILYFILGRDKYE' A
#
# COMPACT_ATOMS: atom_id res chain seq x y z
N MET A 1 -13.25 7.71 -21.51
CA MET A 1 -13.52 7.18 -20.17
C MET A 1 -14.43 8.17 -19.47
N ASP A 2 -15.64 7.75 -19.07
CA ASP A 2 -16.60 8.64 -18.42
C ASP A 2 -15.99 9.17 -17.12
N ILE A 3 -15.90 10.49 -16.96
CA ILE A 3 -15.21 11.11 -15.81
C ILE A 3 -15.82 10.65 -14.48
N ARG A 4 -17.10 10.27 -14.50
CA ARG A 4 -17.87 9.71 -13.37
C ARG A 4 -17.31 8.40 -12.84
N ILE A 5 -16.57 7.64 -13.65
CA ILE A 5 -15.95 6.37 -13.28
C ILE A 5 -14.50 6.59 -12.86
N VAL A 6 -13.81 7.52 -13.54
CA VAL A 6 -12.39 7.81 -13.26
C VAL A 6 -12.22 8.45 -11.89
N VAL A 7 -13.11 9.37 -11.52
CA VAL A 7 -13.07 10.07 -10.22
C VAL A 7 -13.13 9.11 -9.02
N PRO A 8 -14.15 8.23 -8.87
CA PRO A 8 -14.20 7.29 -7.75
C PRO A 8 -13.05 6.28 -7.78
N LEU A 9 -12.59 5.87 -8.97
CA LEU A 9 -11.46 4.96 -9.10
C LEU A 9 -10.17 5.59 -8.54
N ILE A 10 -9.87 6.84 -8.92
CA ILE A 10 -8.71 7.59 -8.39
C ILE A 10 -8.85 7.76 -6.88
N LEU A 11 -10.05 8.07 -6.38
CA LEU A 11 -10.32 8.23 -4.96
C LEU A 11 -10.01 6.95 -4.17
N ILE A 12 -10.42 5.79 -4.69
CA ILE A 12 -10.14 4.47 -4.10
C ILE A 12 -8.63 4.19 -4.10
N VAL A 13 -7.93 4.46 -5.20
CA VAL A 13 -6.49 4.26 -5.30
C VAL A 13 -5.74 5.18 -4.33
N CYS A 14 -6.13 6.44 -4.21
CA CYS A 14 -5.57 7.38 -3.23
C CYS A 14 -5.83 6.95 -1.79
N LEU A 15 -7.04 6.48 -1.47
CA LEU A 15 -7.37 5.97 -0.14
C LEU A 15 -6.56 4.70 0.19
N TYR A 16 -6.43 3.79 -0.77
CA TYR A 16 -5.63 2.58 -0.63
C TYR A 16 -4.15 2.89 -0.39
N LEU A 17 -3.58 3.79 -1.19
CA LEU A 17 -2.21 4.25 -1.04
C LEU A 17 -1.99 4.96 0.28
N GLY A 18 -2.91 5.86 0.67
CA GLY A 18 -2.87 6.56 1.95
C GLY A 18 -2.92 5.59 3.14
N ALA A 19 -3.78 4.57 3.09
CA ALA A 19 -3.87 3.53 4.11
C ALA A 19 -2.62 2.64 4.14
N CYS A 20 -2.06 2.28 2.98
CA CYS A 20 -0.81 1.50 2.86
C CYS A 20 0.35 2.31 3.46
N PHE A 21 0.50 3.58 3.10
CA PHE A 21 1.48 4.51 3.67
C PHE A 21 1.31 4.71 5.18
N TYR A 22 0.08 4.92 5.65
CA TYR A 22 -0.21 5.09 7.08
C TYR A 22 0.17 3.84 7.87
N SER A 23 -0.13 2.66 7.32
CA SER A 23 0.25 1.37 7.92
C SER A 23 1.78 1.19 7.95
N ILE A 24 2.49 1.57 6.89
CA ILE A 24 3.96 1.56 6.83
C ILE A 24 4.60 2.55 7.81
N PHE A 25 4.04 3.75 7.95
CA PHE A 25 4.55 4.74 8.89
C PHE A 25 4.29 4.34 10.35
N LYS A 26 3.18 3.66 10.61
CA LYS A 26 2.82 3.15 11.93
C LYS A 26 3.66 1.94 12.33
N SER A 27 4.03 1.08 11.38
CA SER A 27 4.95 -0.03 11.59
C SER A 27 6.41 0.46 11.54
N ALA A 28 7.01 0.70 12.70
CA ALA A 28 8.40 1.16 12.82
C ALA A 28 9.44 0.13 12.30
N ASP A 29 9.08 -1.16 12.33
CA ASP A 29 9.90 -2.27 11.87
C ASP A 29 9.36 -2.83 10.54
N VAL A 30 9.90 -2.31 9.43
CA VAL A 30 9.71 -2.92 8.11
C VAL A 30 10.89 -3.83 7.81
N LYS A 31 10.68 -5.14 7.92
CA LYS A 31 11.70 -6.15 7.64
C LYS A 31 11.93 -6.25 6.12
N HIS A 32 13.19 -6.46 5.72
CA HIS A 32 13.67 -6.65 4.35
C HIS A 32 13.71 -5.45 3.39
N LEU A 33 12.78 -4.49 3.43
CA LEU A 33 12.79 -3.35 2.49
C LEU A 33 12.44 -2.02 3.17
N PRO A 34 13.05 -0.90 2.71
CA PRO A 34 12.77 0.42 3.24
C PRO A 34 11.32 0.85 2.95
N ARG A 35 10.76 1.69 3.82
CA ARG A 35 9.35 2.15 3.82
C ARG A 35 8.85 2.61 2.44
N TRP A 36 9.71 3.31 1.69
CA TRP A 36 9.41 3.83 0.36
C TRP A 36 9.34 2.74 -0.73
N ALA A 37 10.07 1.64 -0.58
CA ALA A 37 10.03 0.53 -1.53
C ALA A 37 8.72 -0.25 -1.42
N TRP A 38 8.21 -0.44 -0.20
CA TRP A 38 6.87 -1.02 0.01
C TRP A 38 5.75 -0.15 -0.55
N ALA A 39 5.86 1.18 -0.39
CA ALA A 39 4.96 2.12 -1.06
C ALA A 39 5.01 1.98 -2.58
N LEU A 40 6.20 1.88 -3.17
CA LEU A 40 6.37 1.71 -4.62
C LEU A 40 5.71 0.41 -5.12
N ILE A 41 5.86 -0.69 -4.36
CA ILE A 41 5.22 -1.98 -4.66
C ILE A 41 3.69 -1.88 -4.54
N CYS A 42 3.18 -1.19 -3.52
CA CYS A 42 1.75 -0.89 -3.36
C CYS A 42 1.19 -0.07 -4.54
N VAL A 43 1.97 0.87 -5.11
CA VAL A 43 1.59 1.68 -6.28
C VAL A 43 1.63 0.89 -7.59
N ILE A 44 2.73 0.17 -7.83
CA ILE A 44 2.98 -0.49 -9.12
C ILE A 44 2.12 -1.75 -9.27
N SER A 45 1.78 -2.39 -8.14
CA SER A 45 1.13 -3.69 -8.14
C SER A 45 -0.21 -3.63 -7.40
N VAL A 46 -1.11 -2.70 -7.74
CA VAL A 46 -2.46 -2.69 -7.15
C VAL A 46 -3.25 -3.90 -7.69
N PRO A 47 -3.78 -4.83 -6.86
CA PRO A 47 -3.79 -4.87 -5.39
C PRO A 47 -2.74 -5.81 -4.75
N LEU A 48 -2.00 -6.59 -5.55
CA LEU A 48 -1.04 -7.61 -5.11
C LEU A 48 0.07 -7.07 -4.19
N GLY A 49 0.47 -5.82 -4.37
CA GLY A 49 1.52 -5.15 -3.62
C GLY A 49 1.19 -4.97 -2.14
N GLY A 50 -0.08 -4.67 -1.81
CA GLY A 50 -0.51 -4.62 -0.41
C GLY A 50 -0.63 -6.00 0.22
N ILE A 51 -0.91 -7.06 -0.56
CA ILE A 51 -0.92 -8.44 -0.07
C ILE A 51 0.51 -8.86 0.29
N LEU A 52 1.49 -8.56 -0.56
CA LEU A 52 2.90 -8.78 -0.29
C LEU A 52 3.35 -8.02 0.97
N TYR A 53 2.92 -6.76 1.15
CA TYR A 53 3.24 -5.98 2.35
C TYR A 53 2.70 -6.64 3.61
N PHE A 54 1.45 -7.12 3.57
CA PHE A 54 0.83 -7.76 4.72
C PHE A 54 1.47 -9.10 5.10
N ILE A 55 1.98 -9.86 4.12
CA ILE A 55 2.57 -11.19 4.34
C ILE A 55 4.06 -11.11 4.73
N LEU A 56 4.83 -10.26 4.05
CA LEU A 56 6.30 -10.21 4.20
C LEU A 56 6.78 -8.98 4.98
N GLY A 57 6.04 -7.87 4.92
CA GLY A 57 6.44 -6.58 5.50
C GLY A 57 5.97 -6.35 6.93
N ARG A 58 4.85 -6.96 7.35
CA ARG A 58 4.45 -6.96 8.76
C ARG A 58 5.26 -8.00 9.52
N ASP A 59 6.12 -7.52 10.42
CA ASP A 59 6.73 -8.35 11.44
C ASP A 59 5.60 -9.09 12.19
N LYS A 60 5.74 -10.42 12.25
CA LYS A 60 4.72 -11.30 12.78
C LYS A 60 4.36 -10.82 14.19
N TYR A 61 3.07 -10.73 14.45
CA TYR A 61 2.54 -10.79 15.79
C TYR A 61 3.14 -12.03 16.49
N GLU A 62 4.05 -11.81 17.43
CA GLU A 62 4.30 -12.75 18.53
C GLU A 62 3.04 -12.86 19.39
#